data_AF-A0A0Q7Q4X3-F1
#
_entry.id   AF-A0A0Q7Q4X3-F1
#
_cell.length_a   1.000
_cell.length_b   1.000
_cell.length_c   1.000
_cell.angle_alpha   90.00
_cell.angle_beta   90.00
_cell.angle_gamma   90.00
#
_symmetry.space_group_name_H-M   'P 1'
#
loop_
_entity.id
_entity.type
_entity.pdbx_description
1 polymer ?
#
loop_
_entity_poly.entity_id
_entity_poly.type
_entity_poly.pdbx_seq_one_letter_code
_entity_poly.pdbx_strand_id
1 'polypeptide(L)'
;MPPTSRPLDLQARSSWFATAAHKVKAEDRDPALGSLVPWGTVHWKRLGSALTGCGIPCLTWPVFFDVDVRERSLDICPECRRLTTSDQTPQEC
;
A
#
# COMPACT_ATOMS: atom_id res chain seq x y z
N MET A 1 -29.23 -3.45 -30.57
CA MET A 1 -28.45 -4.13 -29.52
C MET A 1 -27.46 -3.10 -28.95
N PRO A 2 -27.65 -2.58 -27.73
CA PRO A 2 -26.63 -1.74 -27.12
C PRO A 2 -25.45 -2.62 -26.66
N PRO A 3 -24.19 -2.14 -26.75
CA PRO A 3 -23.08 -2.86 -26.16
C PRO A 3 -23.25 -2.84 -24.63
N THR A 4 -23.27 -4.02 -24.05
CA THR A 4 -23.18 -4.24 -22.61
C THR A 4 -21.82 -3.72 -22.14
N SER A 5 -21.73 -2.44 -21.82
CA SER A 5 -20.61 -1.90 -21.08
C SER A 5 -20.61 -2.58 -19.71
N ARG A 6 -19.80 -3.63 -19.57
CA ARG A 6 -19.43 -4.18 -18.27
C ARG A 6 -19.07 -2.98 -17.38
N PRO A 7 -19.71 -2.78 -16.22
CA PRO A 7 -19.07 -1.97 -15.22
C PRO A 7 -17.71 -2.62 -14.99
N LEU A 8 -16.64 -1.83 -15.13
CA LEU A 8 -15.37 -2.15 -14.53
C LEU A 8 -15.63 -2.14 -13.03
N ASP A 9 -16.21 -3.23 -12.54
CA ASP A 9 -16.23 -3.62 -11.14
C ASP A 9 -14.80 -4.05 -10.78
N LEU A 10 -13.84 -3.15 -11.05
CA LEU A 10 -12.66 -3.02 -10.21
C LEU A 10 -13.21 -2.45 -8.90
N GLN A 11 -13.88 -3.33 -8.16
CA GLN A 11 -13.73 -3.50 -6.74
C GLN A 11 -12.57 -2.63 -6.24
N ALA A 12 -12.87 -1.39 -5.87
CA ALA A 12 -11.92 -0.49 -5.23
C ALA A 12 -11.77 -1.01 -3.80
N ARG A 13 -11.07 -2.14 -3.62
CA ARG A 13 -11.17 -2.92 -2.37
C ARG A 13 -10.48 -2.25 -1.19
N SER A 14 -9.69 -1.22 -1.41
CA SER A 14 -9.34 -0.21 -0.40
C SER A 14 -8.73 1.01 -1.11
N SER A 15 -9.10 2.23 -0.71
CA SER A 15 -8.43 3.46 -1.19
C SER A 15 -7.03 3.67 -0.56
N TRP A 16 -6.60 2.70 0.24
CA TRP A 16 -5.40 2.72 1.07
C TRP A 16 -4.34 1.77 0.50
N PHE A 17 -3.11 2.26 0.43
CA PHE A 17 -1.97 1.57 -0.16
C PHE A 17 -0.79 1.53 0.82
N ALA A 18 -0.09 0.40 0.83
CA ALA A 18 1.09 0.24 1.67
C ALA A 18 2.20 1.16 1.20
N THR A 19 2.81 1.88 2.14
CA THR A 19 3.94 2.75 1.90
C THR A 19 4.90 2.65 3.08
N ALA A 20 6.19 2.77 2.83
CA ALA A 20 7.22 2.74 3.85
C ALA A 20 8.47 3.47 3.35
N ALA A 21 9.38 3.78 4.25
CA ALA A 21 10.77 3.98 3.86
C ALA A 21 11.26 2.73 3.10
N HIS A 22 12.21 2.89 2.20
CA HIS A 22 12.70 1.81 1.37
C HIS A 22 14.21 1.66 1.46
N LYS A 23 14.68 0.46 1.15
CA LYS A 23 16.08 0.17 0.84
C LYS A 23 16.15 -0.54 -0.50
N VAL A 24 17.29 -0.45 -1.16
CA VAL A 24 17.61 -1.32 -2.29
C VAL A 24 17.95 -2.70 -1.74
N LYS A 25 17.45 -3.76 -2.37
CA LYS A 25 17.87 -5.11 -2.01
C LYS A 25 19.38 -5.28 -2.12
N ALA A 26 19.98 -5.95 -1.14
CA ALA A 26 21.42 -6.19 -1.10
C ALA A 26 21.95 -7.03 -2.29
N GLU A 27 21.08 -7.86 -2.88
CA GLU A 27 21.40 -8.66 -4.08
C GLU A 27 21.51 -7.82 -5.36
N ASP A 28 20.89 -6.64 -5.39
CA ASP A 28 20.98 -5.73 -6.52
C ASP A 28 22.29 -4.93 -6.43
N ARG A 29 23.23 -5.25 -7.32
CA ARG A 29 24.56 -4.62 -7.38
C ARG A 29 24.52 -3.14 -7.76
N ASP A 30 23.41 -2.68 -8.35
CA ASP A 30 23.22 -1.30 -8.78
C ASP A 30 22.03 -0.66 -8.03
N PRO A 31 22.28 0.38 -7.20
CA PRO A 31 21.23 1.01 -6.42
C PRO A 31 20.27 1.89 -7.24
N ALA A 32 20.60 2.22 -8.49
CA ALA A 32 19.71 2.98 -9.37
C ALA A 32 18.71 2.08 -10.11
N LEU A 33 19.02 0.79 -10.27
CA LEU A 33 18.18 -0.20 -10.95
C LEU A 33 17.62 -1.29 -10.02
N GLY A 34 18.05 -1.31 -8.76
CA GLY A 34 17.69 -2.36 -7.83
C GLY A 34 16.25 -2.30 -7.35
N SER A 35 15.73 -3.47 -6.97
CA SER A 35 14.38 -3.62 -6.44
C SER A 35 14.26 -2.93 -5.09
N LEU A 36 13.28 -2.04 -4.97
CA LEU A 36 12.96 -1.40 -3.69
C LEU A 36 12.25 -2.39 -2.78
N VAL A 37 12.77 -2.52 -1.55
CA VAL A 37 12.11 -3.26 -0.48
C VAL A 37 11.65 -2.32 0.62
N PRO A 38 10.45 -2.52 1.18
CA PRO A 38 10.02 -1.77 2.35
C PRO A 38 10.99 -2.02 3.50
N TRP A 39 11.32 -0.95 4.22
CA TRP A 39 12.23 -0.99 5.35
C TRP A 39 11.63 -0.27 6.55
N GLY A 40 11.72 -0.91 7.71
CA GLY A 40 11.11 -0.42 8.95
C GLY A 40 9.61 -0.65 8.95
N THR A 41 8.87 0.34 9.45
CA THR A 41 7.43 0.24 9.67
C THR A 41 6.62 0.57 8.41
N VAL A 42 5.63 -0.25 8.10
CA VAL A 42 4.67 -0.03 7.02
C VAL A 42 3.54 0.87 7.49
N HIS A 43 3.19 1.84 6.64
CA HIS A 43 2.08 2.78 6.81
C HIS A 43 1.10 2.65 5.65
N TRP A 44 -0.12 3.14 5.83
CA TRP A 44 -1.09 3.24 4.75
C TRP A 44 -1.21 4.69 4.28
N LYS A 45 -1.28 4.90 2.97
CA LYS A 45 -1.58 6.21 2.38
C LYS A 45 -2.66 6.07 1.30
N ARG A 46 -3.38 7.15 1.03
CA ARG A 46 -4.20 7.27 -0.18
C ARG A 46 -3.32 7.70 -1.35
N LEU A 47 -3.61 7.23 -2.56
CA LEU A 47 -2.95 7.73 -3.76
C LEU A 47 -3.17 9.25 -3.88
N GLY A 48 -2.11 9.98 -4.22
CA GLY A 48 -2.11 11.44 -4.29
C GLY A 48 -1.98 12.16 -2.94
N SER A 49 -2.07 11.46 -1.80
CA SER A 49 -1.85 12.08 -0.49
C SER A 49 -0.36 12.29 -0.19
N ALA A 50 -0.02 13.45 0.33
CA ALA A 50 1.29 13.75 0.91
C ALA A 50 1.49 13.09 2.28
N LEU A 51 0.41 12.69 2.94
CA LEU A 51 0.40 12.13 4.29
C LEU A 51 -0.10 10.68 4.30
N THR A 52 0.43 9.91 5.25
CA THR A 52 -0.10 8.60 5.65
C THR A 52 -1.37 8.77 6.49
N GLY A 53 -2.11 7.68 6.70
CA GLY A 53 -3.29 7.67 7.55
C GLY A 53 -3.02 8.00 9.02
N CYS A 54 -1.76 7.84 9.48
CA CYS A 54 -1.32 8.28 10.80
C CYS A 54 -0.68 9.68 10.81
N GLY A 55 -0.76 10.44 9.71
CA GLY A 55 -0.31 11.84 9.63
C GLY A 55 1.18 12.05 9.31
N ILE A 56 1.96 10.99 9.10
CA ILE A 56 3.38 11.11 8.72
C ILE A 56 3.50 11.52 7.25
N PRO A 57 4.35 12.51 6.91
CA PRO A 57 4.64 12.86 5.52
C PRO A 57 5.37 11.73 4.77
N CYS A 58 4.89 11.40 3.57
CA CYS A 58 5.33 10.24 2.78
C CYS A 58 5.44 10.54 1.27
N LEU A 59 5.83 11.78 0.92
CA LEU A 59 5.95 12.21 -0.48
C LEU A 59 7.03 11.44 -1.24
N THR A 60 8.12 11.05 -0.56
CA THR A 60 9.26 10.34 -1.16
C THR A 60 9.16 8.83 -1.03
N TRP A 61 8.12 8.33 -0.37
CA TRP A 61 7.98 6.91 -0.09
C TRP A 61 7.24 6.20 -1.22
N PRO A 62 7.78 5.09 -1.75
CA PRO A 62 7.10 4.32 -2.77
C PRO A 62 5.82 3.70 -2.20
N VAL A 63 4.89 3.42 -3.12
CA VAL A 63 3.75 2.56 -2.86
C VAL A 63 4.13 1.15 -3.25
N PHE A 64 3.88 0.21 -2.35
CA PHE A 64 4.16 -1.19 -2.58
C PHE A 64 2.86 -1.96 -2.81
N PHE A 65 2.65 -2.44 -4.04
CA PHE A 65 1.41 -3.12 -4.44
C PHE A 65 1.41 -4.62 -4.11
N ASP A 66 2.59 -5.24 -4.01
CA ASP A 66 2.76 -6.69 -3.85
C ASP A 66 3.38 -7.06 -2.48
N VAL A 67 3.21 -6.21 -1.48
CA VAL A 67 3.72 -6.52 -0.14
C VAL A 67 2.71 -7.37 0.59
N ASP A 68 2.96 -8.68 0.62
CA ASP A 68 2.39 -9.53 1.66
C ASP A 68 3.05 -9.16 3.00
N VAL A 69 2.36 -8.30 3.74
CA VAL A 69 2.84 -7.78 5.02
C VAL A 69 2.95 -8.89 6.08
N ARG A 70 2.23 -10.01 5.89
CA ARG A 70 2.28 -11.18 6.79
C ARG A 70 3.50 -12.05 6.49
N GLU A 71 3.85 -12.22 5.22
CA GLU A 71 4.97 -13.08 4.80
C GLU A 71 6.34 -12.45 5.10
N ARG A 72 6.45 -11.12 5.02
CA ARG A 72 7.75 -10.42 5.18
C ARG A 72 8.09 -9.98 6.60
N SER A 73 7.33 -10.38 7.62
CA SER A 73 7.54 -9.97 9.02
C SER A 73 7.67 -8.45 9.17
N LEU A 74 6.94 -7.69 8.36
CA LEU A 74 6.99 -6.23 8.39
C LEU A 74 6.05 -5.71 9.47
N ASP A 75 6.58 -4.89 10.36
CA ASP A 75 5.76 -4.20 11.36
C ASP A 75 4.86 -3.18 10.69
N ILE A 76 3.56 -3.25 10.96
CA ILE A 76 2.58 -2.23 10.54
C ILE A 76 2.46 -1.21 11.67
N CYS A 77 2.50 0.07 11.33
CA CYS A 77 2.24 1.14 12.28
C CYS A 77 0.89 0.90 12.99
N PRO A 78 0.83 0.96 14.33
CA PRO A 78 -0.36 0.57 15.08
C PRO A 78 -1.59 1.43 14.74
N GLU A 79 -1.41 2.72 14.48
CA GLU A 79 -2.49 3.61 14.03
C GLU A 79 -2.97 3.23 12.62
N CYS A 80 -2.03 2.95 11.71
CA CYS A 80 -2.35 2.51 10.35
C CYS A 80 -3.04 1.13 10.36
N ARG A 81 -2.63 0.19 11.22
CA ARG A 81 -3.24 -1.14 11.35
C ARG A 81 -4.75 -1.06 11.62
N ARG A 82 -5.20 -0.05 12.38
CA ARG A 82 -6.63 0.16 12.66
C ARG A 82 -7.42 0.64 11.43
N LEU A 83 -6.79 1.36 10.51
CA LEU A 83 -7.47 1.90 9.32
C LEU A 83 -7.84 0.80 8.32
N THR A 84 -6.99 -0.21 8.16
CA THR A 84 -7.26 -1.35 7.26
C THR A 84 -8.32 -2.31 7.78
N THR A 85 -8.53 -2.39 9.10
CA THR A 85 -9.58 -3.24 9.66
C THR A 85 -10.97 -2.63 9.47
N SER A 86 -11.08 -1.31 9.40
CA SER A 86 -12.35 -0.58 9.26
C SER A 86 -12.85 -0.45 7.82
N ASP A 87 -11.96 -0.60 6.82
CA ASP A 87 -12.31 -0.53 5.38
C ASP A 87 -12.77 -1.90 4.83
N GLN A 88 -12.65 -2.97 5.63
CA GLN A 88 -12.93 -4.36 5.25
C GLN A 88 -14.40 -4.77 5.43
N THR A 89 -15.33 -3.85 5.68
CA THR A 89 -16.76 -4.21 5.78
C THR A 89 -17.19 -4.90 4.47
N PRO A 90 -17.52 -6.21 4.48
CA PRO A 90 -18.22 -6.79 3.36
C PRO A 90 -19.58 -6.09 3.33
N GLN A 91 -19.85 -5.31 2.30
CA GLN A 91 -21.17 -4.75 2.09
C GLN A 91 -22.08 -5.93 1.69
N GLU A 92 -22.65 -6.59 2.69
CA GLU A 92 -23.78 -7.50 2.52
C GLU A 92 -24.97 -6.67 2.02
N CYS A 93 -25.49 -7.03 0.86
CA CYS A 93 -26.80 -6.65 0.35
C CYS A 93 -27.43 -7.89 -0.28
#